data_AF-A0A7C9AFP1-F1
#
_entry.id   AF-A0A7C9AFP1-F1
#
_cell.length_a   1.000
_cell.length_b   1.000
_cell.length_c   1.000
_cell.angle_alpha   90.00
_cell.angle_beta   90.00
_cell.angle_gamma   90.00
#
_symmetry.space_group_name_H-M   'P 1'
#
loop_
_entity.id
_entity.type
_entity.pdbx_description
1 polymer ?
#
loop_
_entity_poly.entity_id
_entity_poly.type
_entity_poly.pdbx_seq_one_letter_code
_entity_poly.pdbx_strand_id
1 'polypeptide(L)'
;EPLSWETRMSIALGVAKGLAFLHSSEKQVIYRDFKAANILLDANYNAKLSDFGLAKLGPSGENSHVTTRIVGTYGYAAPEYVATGHLYVNSDVYGFGVVLLEMLTGLRAVDVDRPNGQQK
;
A
#
# COMPACT_ATOMS: atom_id res chain seq x y z
N GLU A 1 -22.27 -11.05 3.49
CA GLU A 1 -22.72 -10.09 2.46
C GLU A 1 -21.53 -9.26 1.98
N PRO A 2 -21.54 -8.75 0.74
CA PRO A 2 -20.51 -7.82 0.28
C PRO A 2 -20.50 -6.53 1.10
N LEU A 3 -19.32 -5.94 1.32
CA LEU A 3 -19.21 -4.62 1.97
C LEU A 3 -19.91 -3.56 1.12
N SER A 4 -20.72 -2.72 1.77
CA SER A 4 -21.36 -1.57 1.13
C SER A 4 -20.31 -0.57 0.65
N TRP A 5 -20.71 0.27 -0.31
CA TRP A 5 -19.84 1.31 -0.85
C TRP A 5 -19.35 2.26 0.24
N GLU A 6 -20.25 2.69 1.11
CA GLU A 6 -19.97 3.60 2.22
C GLU A 6 -18.94 3.00 3.19
N THR A 7 -19.08 1.71 3.51
CA THR A 7 -18.10 0.99 4.33
C THR A 7 -16.73 0.94 3.64
N ARG A 8 -16.67 0.63 2.34
CA ARG A 8 -15.40 0.62 1.58
C ARG A 8 -14.72 1.99 1.59
N MET A 9 -15.48 3.07 1.43
CA MET A 9 -14.95 4.43 1.46
C MET A 9 -14.47 4.84 2.86
N SER A 10 -15.18 4.42 3.90
CA SER A 10 -14.73 4.61 5.30
C SER A 10 -13.40 3.90 5.57
N ILE A 11 -13.26 2.64 5.10
CA ILE A 11 -12.02 1.87 5.17
C ILE A 11 -10.90 2.59 4.43
N ALA A 12 -11.11 2.96 3.16
CA ALA A 12 -10.12 3.67 2.36
C ALA A 12 -9.64 4.98 3.03
N LEU A 13 -10.55 5.74 3.62
CA LEU A 13 -10.23 6.96 4.37
C LEU A 13 -9.40 6.65 5.63
N GLY A 14 -9.77 5.63 6.40
CA GLY A 14 -9.03 5.22 7.60
C GLY A 14 -7.61 4.78 7.27
N VAL A 15 -7.46 4.01 6.19
CA VAL A 15 -6.18 3.56 5.66
C VAL A 15 -5.33 4.75 5.18
N ALA A 16 -5.91 5.68 4.43
CA ALA A 16 -5.21 6.88 3.96
C ALA A 16 -4.72 7.75 5.13
N LYS A 17 -5.52 7.89 6.19
CA LYS A 17 -5.11 8.58 7.44
C LYS A 17 -3.94 7.86 8.11
N GLY A 18 -3.97 6.54 8.20
CA GLY A 18 -2.87 5.74 8.74
C GLY A 18 -1.58 5.93 7.95
N LEU A 19 -1.66 5.91 6.63
CA LEU A 19 -0.50 6.11 5.77
C LEU A 19 0.05 7.55 5.87
N ALA A 20 -0.83 8.55 5.85
CA ALA A 20 -0.47 9.95 6.03
C ALA A 20 0.19 10.21 7.40
N PHE A 21 -0.24 9.50 8.45
CA PHE A 21 0.40 9.57 9.77
C PHE A 21 1.85 9.06 9.72
N LEU A 22 2.12 7.94 9.02
CA LEU A 22 3.48 7.42 8.86
C LEU A 22 4.38 8.41 8.10
N HIS A 23 3.86 8.93 6.98
CA HIS A 23 4.58 9.83 6.09
C HIS A 23 4.85 11.21 6.70
N SER A 24 3.96 11.71 7.56
CA SER A 24 4.11 13.00 8.24
C SER A 24 4.94 12.94 9.52
N SER A 25 5.36 11.74 9.95
CA SER A 25 6.30 11.60 11.07
C SER A 25 7.66 12.23 10.75
N GLU A 26 8.40 12.64 11.78
CA GLU A 26 9.75 13.21 11.63
C GLU A 26 10.70 12.28 10.85
N LYS A 27 10.53 10.97 11.01
CA LYS A 27 11.34 9.96 10.34
C LYS A 27 10.79 9.54 8.97
N GLN A 28 9.67 10.11 8.53
CA GLN A 28 8.98 9.81 7.27
C GLN A 28 8.91 8.30 6.98
N VAL A 29 8.29 7.54 7.89
CA VAL A 29 8.26 6.07 7.81
C VAL A 29 7.60 5.63 6.51
N ILE A 30 8.32 4.85 5.71
CA ILE A 30 7.86 4.23 4.46
C ILE A 30 7.41 2.81 4.80
N TYR A 31 6.15 2.48 4.55
CA TYR A 31 5.52 1.23 4.93
C TYR A 31 5.95 0.05 4.05
N ARG A 32 6.13 0.30 2.74
CA ARG A 32 6.80 -0.54 1.74
C ARG A 32 6.09 -1.84 1.34
N ASP A 33 5.19 -2.38 2.16
CA ASP A 33 4.36 -3.54 1.83
C ASP A 33 2.87 -3.22 1.90
N PHE A 34 2.47 -2.18 1.17
CA PHE A 34 1.10 -1.72 1.15
C PHE A 34 0.22 -2.60 0.27
N LYS A 35 -0.68 -3.39 0.88
CA LYS A 35 -1.63 -4.30 0.20
C LYS A 35 -2.90 -4.51 1.01
N ALA A 36 -3.98 -4.95 0.35
CA ALA A 36 -5.26 -5.23 1.02
C ALA A 36 -5.12 -6.24 2.16
N ALA A 37 -4.29 -7.27 2.01
CA ALA A 37 -4.07 -8.30 3.03
C ALA A 37 -3.45 -7.78 4.34
N ASN A 38 -2.80 -6.61 4.32
CA ASN A 38 -2.19 -6.00 5.49
C ASN A 38 -3.11 -4.94 6.16
N ILE A 39 -4.31 -4.72 5.62
CA ILE A 39 -5.33 -3.83 6.19
C ILE A 39 -6.31 -4.68 6.98
N LEU A 40 -6.23 -4.60 8.31
CA LEU A 40 -7.12 -5.31 9.21
C LEU A 40 -8.33 -4.45 9.54
N LEU A 41 -9.47 -5.08 9.75
CA LEU A 41 -10.72 -4.45 10.12
C LEU A 41 -11.14 -4.94 11.50
N ASP A 42 -11.55 -4.03 12.38
CA ASP A 42 -12.19 -4.41 13.64
C ASP A 42 -13.70 -4.68 13.46
N ALA A 43 -14.40 -4.99 14.55
CA ALA A 43 -15.83 -5.31 14.53
C ALA A 43 -16.72 -4.18 13.99
N ASN A 44 -16.22 -2.95 13.96
CA ASN A 44 -16.91 -1.77 13.45
C ASN A 44 -16.37 -1.33 12.08
N TYR A 45 -15.59 -2.18 11.40
CA TYR A 45 -14.93 -1.87 10.12
C TYR A 45 -13.96 -0.70 10.16
N ASN A 46 -13.40 -0.37 11.33
CA ASN A 46 -12.30 0.59 11.36
C ASN A 46 -11.03 -0.09 10.85
N ALA A 47 -10.38 0.56 9.89
CA ALA A 47 -9.16 0.04 9.27
C ALA A 47 -7.92 0.28 10.14
N LYS A 48 -7.03 -0.71 10.17
CA LYS A 48 -5.75 -0.68 10.87
C LYS A 48 -4.66 -1.27 9.97
N LEU A 49 -3.57 -0.53 9.76
CA LEU A 49 -2.37 -1.06 9.11
C LEU A 49 -1.68 -2.06 10.05
N SER A 50 -1.28 -3.21 9.52
CA SER A 50 -0.58 -4.27 10.25
C SER A 50 0.83 -4.51 9.68
N ASP A 51 1.48 -5.63 9.97
CA ASP A 51 2.76 -6.07 9.36
C ASP A 51 3.76 -4.96 8.92
N PHE A 52 4.48 -4.38 9.90
CA PHE A 52 5.52 -3.39 9.64
C PHE A 52 6.91 -4.02 9.40
N GLY A 53 6.98 -5.33 9.11
CA GLY A 53 8.24 -6.05 9.01
C GLY A 53 9.18 -5.56 7.90
N LEU A 54 8.62 -4.92 6.86
CA LEU A 54 9.37 -4.34 5.74
C LEU A 54 9.52 -2.82 5.82
N ALA A 55 8.90 -2.19 6.83
CA ALA A 55 8.90 -0.74 6.97
C ALA A 55 10.34 -0.20 7.11
N LYS A 56 10.54 1.00 6.59
CA LYS A 56 11.83 1.68 6.55
C LYS A 56 11.66 3.11 7.04
N LEU A 57 12.68 3.63 7.70
CA LEU A 57 12.78 5.08 7.89
C LEU A 57 12.99 5.73 6.53
N GLY A 58 12.40 6.91 6.35
CA GLY A 58 12.54 7.70 5.15
C GLY A 58 13.97 8.20 4.94
N PRO A 59 14.21 8.93 3.85
CA PRO A 59 15.54 9.48 3.57
C PRO A 59 16.01 10.41 4.68
N SER A 60 17.34 10.46 4.89
CA SER A 60 17.98 11.34 5.87
C SER A 60 18.86 12.37 5.16
N GLY A 61 18.98 13.56 5.75
CA GLY A 61 19.75 14.66 5.19
C GLY A 61 19.09 15.22 3.92
N GLU A 62 19.89 15.41 2.88
CA GLU A 62 19.43 15.97 1.59
C GLU A 62 18.97 14.91 0.58
N ASN A 63 18.92 13.64 0.98
CA ASN A 63 18.50 12.56 0.07
C ASN A 63 16.99 12.64 -0.21
N SER A 64 16.60 12.32 -1.43
CA SER A 64 15.18 12.22 -1.83
C SER A 64 14.58 10.82 -1.67
N HIS A 65 15.43 9.81 -1.46
CA HIS A 65 15.03 8.40 -1.42
C HIS A 65 15.97 7.58 -0.53
N VAL A 66 15.54 6.36 -0.23
CA VAL A 66 16.33 5.33 0.43
C VAL A 66 16.76 4.29 -0.60
N THR A 67 18.06 4.16 -0.86
CA THR A 67 18.56 3.04 -1.67
C THR A 67 18.52 1.75 -0.85
N THR A 68 17.83 0.73 -1.35
CA THR A 68 17.60 -0.52 -0.62
C THR A 68 17.30 -1.68 -1.56
N ARG A 69 17.52 -2.91 -1.11
CA ARG A 69 17.15 -4.12 -1.89
C ARG A 69 15.67 -4.09 -2.26
N ILE A 70 15.31 -4.56 -3.44
CA ILE A 70 13.90 -4.62 -3.84
C ILE A 70 13.21 -5.76 -3.07
N VAL A 71 12.28 -5.41 -2.20
CA VAL A 71 11.35 -6.29 -1.47
C VAL A 71 9.99 -5.62 -1.36
N GLY A 72 8.95 -6.42 -1.12
CA GLY A 72 7.54 -6.03 -1.08
C GLY A 72 6.71 -7.06 -1.85
N THR A 73 5.39 -6.85 -1.90
CA THR A 73 4.49 -7.74 -2.64
C THR A 73 4.42 -7.36 -4.12
N TYR A 74 4.61 -8.35 -5.00
CA TYR A 74 4.50 -8.17 -6.45
C TYR A 74 3.11 -7.64 -6.84
N GLY A 75 3.07 -6.67 -7.77
CA GLY A 75 1.83 -5.98 -8.19
C GLY A 75 1.44 -4.78 -7.34
N TYR A 76 2.09 -4.55 -6.18
CA TYR A 76 1.84 -3.40 -5.30
C TYR A 76 3.01 -2.44 -5.20
N ALA A 77 4.20 -2.88 -5.59
CA ALA A 77 5.41 -2.06 -5.55
C ALA A 77 5.44 -1.04 -6.68
N ALA A 78 5.80 0.20 -6.35
CA ALA A 78 5.92 1.28 -7.34
C ALA A 78 6.97 0.96 -8.41
N PRO A 79 6.69 1.24 -9.70
CA PRO A 79 7.53 0.82 -10.81
C PRO A 79 8.94 1.42 -10.76
N GLU A 80 9.07 2.68 -10.31
CA GLU A 80 10.37 3.33 -10.15
C GLU A 80 11.23 2.65 -9.09
N TYR A 81 10.62 2.18 -7.99
CA TYR A 81 11.31 1.43 -6.95
C TYR A 81 11.75 0.05 -7.45
N VAL A 82 10.90 -0.65 -8.21
CA VAL A 82 11.25 -1.94 -8.82
C VAL A 82 12.38 -1.79 -9.85
N ALA A 83 12.39 -0.69 -10.61
CA ALA A 83 13.41 -0.47 -11.64
C ALA A 83 14.77 -0.06 -11.09
N THR A 84 14.80 0.71 -9.99
CA THR A 84 16.02 1.40 -9.52
C THR A 84 16.50 0.97 -8.14
N GLY A 85 15.63 0.36 -7.31
CA GLY A 85 15.89 0.15 -5.89
C GLY A 85 15.80 1.42 -5.04
N HIS A 86 15.41 2.56 -5.63
CA HIS A 86 15.17 3.80 -4.91
C HIS A 86 13.77 3.80 -4.31
N LEU A 87 13.69 3.76 -2.98
CA LEU A 87 12.45 3.77 -2.24
C LEU A 87 12.10 5.20 -1.80
N TYR A 88 10.95 5.70 -2.24
CA TYR A 88 10.42 7.01 -1.89
C TYR A 88 9.24 6.88 -0.93
N VAL A 89 8.95 7.93 -0.17
CA VAL A 89 7.70 8.02 0.62
C VAL A 89 6.48 7.83 -0.29
N ASN A 90 6.54 8.42 -1.49
CA ASN A 90 5.47 8.30 -2.49
C ASN A 90 5.34 6.90 -3.10
N SER A 91 6.31 6.01 -2.93
CA SER A 91 6.17 4.63 -3.42
C SER A 91 5.02 3.89 -2.70
N ASP A 92 4.71 4.25 -1.44
CA ASP A 92 3.51 3.71 -0.77
C ASP A 92 2.20 4.25 -1.36
N VAL A 93 2.21 5.45 -1.93
CA VAL A 93 1.01 6.07 -2.54
C VAL A 93 0.59 5.30 -3.79
N TYR A 94 1.55 4.76 -4.54
CA TYR A 94 1.26 3.83 -5.63
C TYR A 94 0.53 2.57 -5.12
N GLY A 95 1.06 1.93 -4.08
CA GLY A 95 0.43 0.76 -3.46
C GLY A 95 -0.97 1.05 -2.91
N PHE A 96 -1.18 2.24 -2.34
CA PHE A 96 -2.51 2.71 -1.95
C PHE A 96 -3.47 2.80 -3.14
N GLY A 97 -3.02 3.33 -4.28
CA GLY A 97 -3.80 3.34 -5.52
C GLY A 97 -4.20 1.95 -5.98
N VAL A 98 -3.30 0.97 -5.91
CA VAL A 98 -3.60 -0.44 -6.22
C VAL A 98 -4.70 -0.98 -5.32
N VAL A 99 -4.59 -0.77 -4.00
CA VAL A 99 -5.61 -1.20 -3.04
C VAL A 99 -6.96 -0.51 -3.28
N LEU A 100 -6.98 0.77 -3.64
CA LEU A 100 -8.21 1.44 -4.04
C LEU A 100 -8.87 0.74 -5.22
N LEU A 101 -8.11 0.35 -6.25
CA LEU A 101 -8.64 -0.40 -7.39
C LEU A 101 -9.21 -1.76 -6.96
N GLU A 102 -8.57 -2.47 -6.02
CA GLU A 102 -9.12 -3.70 -5.45
C GLU A 102 -10.45 -3.46 -4.73
N MET A 103 -10.57 -2.37 -3.97
CA MET A 103 -11.82 -2.00 -3.30
C MET A 103 -12.93 -1.63 -4.29
N LEU A 104 -12.59 -0.94 -5.39
CA LEU A 104 -13.56 -0.54 -6.43
C LEU A 104 -14.07 -1.74 -7.22
N THR A 105 -13.17 -2.64 -7.61
CA THR A 105 -13.48 -3.75 -8.53
C THR A 105 -13.91 -5.01 -7.79
N GLY A 106 -13.51 -5.17 -6.52
CA GLY A 106 -13.62 -6.44 -5.81
C GLY A 106 -12.66 -7.52 -6.34
N LEU A 107 -11.73 -7.16 -7.22
CA LEU A 107 -10.76 -8.07 -7.84
C LEU A 107 -9.40 -7.91 -7.17
N ARG A 108 -8.64 -9.02 -7.09
CA ARG A 108 -7.24 -8.98 -6.64
C ARG A 108 -6.38 -8.28 -7.67
N ALA A 109 -5.40 -7.50 -7.20
CA ALA A 109 -4.41 -6.82 -8.03
C ALA A 109 -3.57 -7.83 -8.83
N VAL A 110 -3.17 -8.94 -8.20
CA VAL A 110 -2.55 -10.08 -8.87
C VAL A 110 -3.39 -11.31 -8.62
N ASP A 111 -3.84 -11.92 -9.71
CA ASP A 111 -4.77 -13.05 -9.71
C ASP A 111 -4.28 -14.09 -10.72
N VAL A 112 -3.54 -15.09 -10.20
CA VAL A 112 -2.88 -16.12 -11.02
C VAL A 112 -3.86 -17.07 -11.69
N ASP A 113 -5.08 -17.16 -11.15
CA ASP A 113 -6.14 -18.02 -11.68
C ASP A 113 -7.00 -17.30 -12.73
N ARG A 114 -6.75 -16.00 -12.95
CA ARG A 114 -7.49 -15.20 -13.93
C ARG A 114 -7.13 -15.63 -15.36
N PRO A 115 -8.12 -15.91 -16.23
CA PRO A 115 -7.87 -16.34 -17.61
C PRO A 115 -6.99 -15.37 -18.40
N ASN A 116 -6.10 -15.94 -19.23
CA ASN A 116 -5.24 -15.16 -20.13
C ASN A 116 -6.11 -14.24 -21.01
N GLY A 117 -5.82 -12.94 -20.99
CA GLY A 117 -6.60 -11.88 -21.67
C GLY A 117 -7.40 -10.98 -20.72
N GLN A 118 -7.58 -11.39 -19.46
CA GLN A 118 -8.16 -10.56 -18.39
C GLN A 118 -7.14 -10.16 -17.30
N GLN A 119 -5.92 -10.69 -17.38
CA GLN A 119 -4.75 -10.14 -16.70
C GLN A 119 -4.33 -8.86 -17.46
N LYS A 120 -4.78 -7.70 -16.98
CA LYS A 120 -4.32 -6.38 -17.43
C LYS A 120 -3.73 -5.65 -16.25
#